data_AF-A0A955EZ56-F1
#
_entry.id   AF-A0A955EZ56-F1
#
_cell.length_a   1.000
_cell.length_b   1.000
_cell.length_c   1.000
_cell.angle_alpha   90.00
_cell.angle_beta   90.00
_cell.angle_gamma   90.00
#
_symmetry.space_group_name_H-M   'P 1'
#
loop_
_entity.id
_entity.type
_entity.pdbx_description
1 polymer ?
#
loop_
_entity_poly.entity_id
_entity_poly.type
_entity_poly.pdbx_seq_one_letter_code
_entity_poly.pdbx_strand_id
1 'polypeptide(L)' 'AATALRVSRRFLQCLVADGRLGSVRIGRRVLIRKDDIREFVHSCTMPRTTPTAESFLGKDGCEP' A
#
# COMPACT_ATOMS: atom_id res chain seq x y z
N ALA A 1 -3.41 -14.23 6.27
CA ALA A 1 -3.21 -13.15 5.27
C ALA A 1 -4.55 -12.69 4.68
N ALA A 2 -5.24 -13.49 3.86
CA ALA A 2 -6.50 -13.10 3.21
C ALA A 2 -7.60 -12.58 4.16
N THR A 3 -7.85 -13.29 5.27
CA THR A 3 -8.89 -12.91 6.24
C THR A 3 -8.56 -11.61 6.99
N ALA A 4 -7.28 -11.33 7.26
CA ALA A 4 -6.84 -10.14 7.98
C ALA A 4 -6.96 -8.86 7.14
N LEU A 5 -6.95 -9.00 5.82
CA LEU A 5 -7.04 -7.90 4.86
C LEU A 5 -8.43 -7.76 4.24
N ARG A 6 -9.38 -8.66 4.58
CA ARG A 6 -10.70 -8.77 3.91
C ARG A 6 -10.60 -8.82 2.37
N VAL A 7 -9.49 -9.29 1.83
CA VAL A 7 -9.29 -9.45 0.39
C VAL A 7 -9.44 -10.90 -0.05
N SER A 8 -9.82 -11.09 -1.31
CA SER A 8 -9.92 -12.42 -1.88
C SER A 8 -8.55 -13.09 -1.99
N ARG A 9 -8.50 -14.42 -1.86
CA ARG A 9 -7.27 -15.20 -2.07
C ARG A 9 -6.70 -15.04 -3.48
N ARG A 10 -7.58 -14.88 -4.47
CA ARG A 10 -7.20 -14.64 -5.87
C ARG A 10 -6.47 -13.32 -6.03
N PHE A 11 -6.94 -12.27 -5.37
CA PHE A 11 -6.27 -10.97 -5.38
C PHE A 11 -4.86 -11.04 -4.79
N LEU A 12 -4.68 -11.74 -3.66
CA LEU A 12 -3.34 -11.96 -3.10
C LEU A 12 -2.43 -12.77 -4.03
N GLN A 13 -2.96 -13.77 -4.73
CA GLN A 13 -2.18 -14.53 -5.72
C GLN A 13 -1.76 -13.64 -6.88
N CYS A 14 -2.63 -12.76 -7.38
CA CYS A 14 -2.27 -11.78 -8.40
C CYS A 14 -1.17 -10.84 -7.91
N LEU A 15 -1.28 -10.28 -6.70
CA LEU A 15 -0.25 -9.40 -6.14
C LEU A 15 1.13 -10.08 -6.00
N VAL A 16 1.13 -11.35 -5.60
CA VAL A 16 2.37 -12.15 -5.54
C VAL A 16 2.91 -12.45 -6.94
N ALA A 17 2.04 -12.75 -7.91
CA ALA A 17 2.44 -12.99 -9.29
C ALA A 17 2.97 -11.73 -9.99
N ASP A 18 2.39 -10.56 -9.69
CA ASP A 18 2.84 -9.24 -10.14
C ASP A 18 4.12 -8.76 -9.45
N GLY A 19 4.63 -9.50 -8.45
CA GLY A 19 5.81 -9.11 -7.66
C GLY A 19 5.56 -7.91 -6.74
N ARG A 20 4.31 -7.46 -6.61
CA ARG A 20 3.91 -6.33 -5.76
C ARG A 20 3.82 -6.68 -4.28
N LEU A 21 3.88 -7.96 -3.94
CA LEU A 21 3.85 -8.44 -2.57
C LEU A 21 4.91 -9.51 -2.37
N GLY A 22 5.86 -9.23 -1.48
CA GLY A 22 6.91 -10.16 -1.10
C GLY A 22 6.33 -11.46 -0.57
N SER A 23 6.74 -12.59 -1.13
CA SER A 23 6.28 -13.90 -0.68
C SER A 23 7.44 -14.86 -0.46
N VAL A 24 7.28 -15.71 0.55
CA VAL A 24 8.20 -16.79 0.91
C VAL A 24 7.48 -18.11 0.70
N ARG A 25 8.07 -18.99 -0.11
CA ARG A 25 7.56 -20.35 -0.30
C ARG A 25 8.19 -21.26 0.74
N ILE A 26 7.37 -21.88 1.59
CA ILE A 26 7.80 -22.91 2.53
C ILE A 26 7.07 -24.21 2.14
N GLY A 27 7.79 -25.10 1.45
CA GLY A 27 7.22 -26.31 0.85
C GLY A 27 6.11 -25.97 -0.15
N ARG A 28 4.90 -26.49 0.10
CA ARG A 28 3.71 -26.23 -0.74
C ARG A 28 2.93 -24.97 -0.33
N ARG A 29 3.35 -24.26 0.71
CA ARG A 29 2.65 -23.08 1.24
C ARG A 29 3.34 -21.80 0.79
N VAL A 30 2.56 -20.85 0.31
CA VAL A 30 3.01 -19.47 0.09
C VAL A 30 2.67 -18.68 1.35
N LEU A 31 3.68 -18.11 1.97
CA LEU A 31 3.58 -17.25 3.13
C LEU A 31 4.00 -15.84 2.73
N ILE A 32 3.34 -14.85 3.32
CA ILE A 32 3.64 -13.44 3.10
C ILE A 32 4.08 -12.93 4.46
N ARG A 33 5.20 -12.20 4.53
CA ARG A 33 5.64 -11.66 5.82
C ARG A 33 4.61 -10.63 6.29
N LYS A 34 4.41 -10.58 7.61
CA LYS A 34 3.45 -9.66 8.21
C LYS A 34 3.84 -8.19 7.96
N ASP A 35 5.15 -7.91 7.91
CA ASP A 35 5.69 -6.58 7.60
C ASP A 35 5.37 -6.15 6.17
N ASP A 36 5.60 -7.03 5.18
CA ASP A 36 5.26 -6.76 3.77
C ASP A 36 3.76 -6.46 3.59
N ILE A 37 2.89 -7.16 4.33
CA ILE A 37 1.45 -6.87 4.34
C ILE A 37 1.18 -5.48 4.90
N ARG A 38 1.83 -5.12 6.01
CA ARG A 38 1.62 -3.82 6.66
C ARG A 38 2.08 -2.68 5.76
N GLU A 39 3.25 -2.83 5.14
CA GLU A 39 3.79 -1.87 4.18
C GLU A 39 2.88 -1.72 2.96
N PHE A 40 2.40 -2.84 2.42
CA PHE A 40 1.44 -2.82 1.31
C PHE A 40 0.16 -2.07 1.67
N VAL A 41 -0.43 -2.34 2.84
CA VAL A 41 -1.62 -1.61 3.32
C VAL A 41 -1.32 -0.12 3.46
N HIS A 42 -0.19 0.24 4.09
CA HIS A 42 0.21 1.63 4.25
C HIS A 42 0.36 2.36 2.90
N SER A 43 0.95 1.68 1.91
CA SER A 43 1.09 2.20 0.54
C SER A 43 -0.26 2.37 -0.20
N CYS A 44 -1.28 1.58 0.17
CA CYS A 44 -2.61 1.66 -0.43
C CYS A 44 -3.51 2.68 0.28
N THR A 45 -3.30 2.92 1.58
CA THR A 45 -4.11 3.84 2.38
C THR A 45 -3.66 5.29 2.24
N MET A 46 -2.38 5.52 1.96
CA MET A 46 -1.90 6.87 1.67
C MET A 46 -2.19 7.21 0.20
N PRO A 47 -2.97 8.26 -0.12
CA PRO A 47 -2.91 8.79 -1.47
C PRO A 47 -1.45 9.15 -1.74
N ARG A 48 -0.92 8.81 -2.91
CA ARG A 48 0.31 9.46 -3.37
C ARG A 48 0.01 10.95 -3.37
N THR A 49 0.45 11.66 -2.34
CA THR A 49 0.74 13.06 -2.47
C THR A 49 1.93 13.11 -3.41
N THR A 50 1.67 13.00 -4.71
CA THR A 50 2.48 13.75 -5.65
C THR A 50 2.46 15.18 -5.09
N PRO A 51 3.60 15.77 -4.72
CA PRO A 51 3.63 17.21 -4.57
C PRO A 51 3.36 17.76 -5.97
N THR A 52 2.09 17.90 -6.33
CA THR A 52 1.71 18.83 -7.38
C THR A 52 2.27 20.15 -6.88
N ALA A 53 3.11 20.78 -7.68
CA ALA A 53 3.88 21.97 -7.37
C ALA A 53 3.01 23.23 -7.15
N GLU A 54 1.84 23.09 -6.52
CA GLU A 54 0.82 24.12 -6.32
C GLU A 54 0.49 24.35 -4.85
N SER A 55 1.43 24.10 -3.94
CA SER A 55 1.39 24.72 -2.59
C SER A 55 2.25 25.99 -2.48
N PHE A 56 2.67 26.55 -3.62
CA PHE A 56 3.24 27.89 -3.72
C PHE A 56 2.21 28.90 -4.22
N LEU A 57 1.07 29.04 -3.55
CA LEU A 57 0.39 30.33 -3.54
C LEU A 57 0.38 30.83 -2.10
N GLY A 58 1.44 31.55 -1.76
CA GLY A 58 1.31 32.63 -0.79
C GLY A 58 0.32 33.66 -1.35
N LYS A 59 -0.53 34.19 -0.47
CA LYS A 59 -1.37 35.39 -0.55
C LYS A 59 -2.45 35.26 0.52
N ASP A 60 -2.76 36.19 1.41
CA ASP A 60 -2.33 37.56 1.66
C ASP A 60 -2.62 37.79 3.16
N GLY A 61 -1.87 38.68 3.82
CA GLY A 61 -2.27 39.17 5.12
C GLY A 61 -3.55 40.01 5.03
N CYS A 62 -4.44 39.86 6.01
CA CYS A 62 -5.31 40.95 6.48
C CYS A 62 -5.96 40.53 7.82
N GLU A 63 -5.51 41.17 8.91
CA GLU A 63 -6.25 41.25 10.17
C GLU A 63 -7.56 42.04 9.99
N PRO A 64 -8.57 41.78 10.84
CA PRO A 64 -9.46 42.81 11.36
C PRO A 64 -9.07 43.26 12.78
#